data_AF-A0A2D5RPY5-F1
#
_entry.id   AF-A0A2D5RPY5-F1
#
_cell.length_a   1.000
_cell.length_b   1.000
_cell.length_c   1.000
_cell.angle_alpha   90.00
_cell.angle_beta   90.00
_cell.angle_gamma   90.00
#
_symmetry.space_group_name_H-M   'P 1'
#
loop_
_entity.id
_entity.type
_entity.pdbx_description
1 polymer ?
#
loop_
_entity_poly.entity_id
_entity_poly.type
_entity_poly.pdbx_seq_one_letter_code
_entity_poly.pdbx_strand_id
1 'polypeptide(L)'
;MKHQNQKVKLAVTSLLAFLLMLTLSVSAVVMLTAELRHHANAIASGSPLIIISSMHTYGPGIIVGAFSGALLFLLYFMYRCVFQTETLFFKRSEKILASLASIGLVVIFVGSHLITSHWQSKADTAGFVPCPAMTLLSNRVTMEVWVRDEALCYDGDVRRILRRGTKDETTQVAQYLSVKEKQQQARQKFLKQETPSKNRG
;
A
#
# COMPACT_ATOMS: atom_id res chain seq x y z
N MET A 1 -25.75 -40.50 -19.61
CA MET A 1 -24.81 -40.36 -18.46
C MET A 1 -23.61 -39.45 -18.72
N LYS A 2 -22.84 -39.58 -19.82
CA LYS A 2 -21.66 -38.72 -20.10
C LYS A 2 -21.94 -37.20 -20.05
N HIS A 3 -23.11 -36.76 -20.52
CA HIS A 3 -23.43 -35.32 -20.59
C HIS A 3 -23.75 -34.68 -19.22
N GLN A 4 -24.35 -35.43 -18.28
CA GLN A 4 -24.62 -34.91 -16.93
C GLN A 4 -23.35 -34.76 -16.10
N ASN A 5 -22.43 -35.73 -16.19
CA ASN A 5 -21.14 -35.65 -15.50
C ASN A 5 -20.31 -34.44 -15.97
N GLN A 6 -20.42 -34.06 -17.25
CA GLN A 6 -19.73 -32.89 -17.78
C GLN A 6 -20.30 -31.57 -17.24
N LYS A 7 -21.62 -31.44 -17.11
CA LYS A 7 -22.27 -30.25 -16.52
C LYS A 7 -21.92 -30.09 -15.04
N VAL A 8 -21.94 -31.18 -14.27
CA VAL A 8 -21.55 -31.17 -12.85
C VAL A 8 -20.09 -30.77 -12.69
N LYS A 9 -19.20 -31.33 -13.51
CA LYS A 9 -17.77 -30.99 -13.47
C LYS A 9 -17.54 -29.50 -13.77
N LEU A 10 -18.24 -28.94 -14.76
CA LEU A 10 -18.14 -27.51 -15.11
C LEU A 10 -18.72 -26.60 -14.01
N ALA A 11 -19.80 -27.03 -13.35
CA ALA A 11 -20.39 -26.28 -12.23
C ALA A 11 -19.48 -26.24 -11.01
N VAL A 12 -18.86 -27.37 -10.68
CA VAL A 12 -17.89 -27.46 -9.58
C VAL A 12 -16.67 -26.58 -9.87
N THR A 13 -16.11 -26.62 -11.09
CA THR A 13 -14.95 -25.78 -11.45
C THR A 13 -15.30 -24.29 -11.46
N SER A 14 -16.50 -23.92 -11.94
CA SER A 14 -16.94 -22.53 -11.93
C SER A 14 -17.19 -21.99 -10.52
N LEU A 15 -17.81 -22.78 -9.65
CA LEU A 15 -18.02 -22.41 -8.25
C LEU A 15 -16.68 -22.22 -7.53
N LEU A 16 -15.73 -23.13 -7.75
CA LEU A 16 -14.38 -23.03 -7.20
C LEU A 16 -13.69 -21.75 -7.67
N ALA A 17 -13.73 -21.44 -8.98
CA ALA A 17 -13.14 -20.24 -9.54
C ALA A 17 -13.77 -18.96 -8.95
N PHE A 18 -15.09 -18.94 -8.79
CA PHE A 18 -15.78 -17.81 -8.15
C PHE A 18 -15.35 -17.62 -6.70
N LEU A 19 -15.31 -18.69 -5.92
CA LEU A 19 -14.87 -18.64 -4.51
C LEU A 19 -13.43 -18.12 -4.40
N LEU A 20 -12.52 -18.59 -5.27
CA LEU A 20 -11.14 -18.09 -5.32
C LEU A 20 -11.08 -16.60 -5.67
N MET A 21 -11.85 -16.14 -6.65
CA MET A 21 -11.88 -14.71 -7.01
C MET A 21 -12.46 -13.84 -5.88
N LEU A 22 -13.46 -14.37 -5.16
CA LEU A 22 -14.06 -13.69 -4.02
C LEU A 22 -13.09 -13.59 -2.84
N THR A 23 -12.37 -14.67 -2.50
CA THR A 23 -11.36 -14.63 -1.44
C THR A 23 -10.20 -13.69 -1.79
N LEU A 24 -9.75 -13.67 -3.04
CA LEU A 24 -8.76 -12.71 -3.53
C LEU A 24 -9.27 -11.26 -3.42
N SER A 25 -10.54 -11.01 -3.77
CA SER A 25 -11.13 -9.67 -3.64
C SER A 25 -11.22 -9.21 -2.18
N VAL A 26 -11.65 -10.09 -1.27
CA VAL A 26 -11.74 -9.79 0.17
C VAL A 26 -10.36 -9.53 0.76
N SER A 27 -9.37 -10.39 0.46
CA SER A 27 -7.99 -10.19 0.93
C SER A 27 -7.39 -8.87 0.41
N ALA A 28 -7.67 -8.49 -0.84
CA ALA A 28 -7.25 -7.20 -1.39
C ALA A 28 -7.85 -6.01 -0.63
N VAL A 29 -9.14 -6.07 -0.25
CA VAL A 29 -9.78 -5.03 0.58
C VAL A 29 -9.15 -4.95 1.97
N VAL A 30 -8.88 -6.09 2.60
CA VAL A 30 -8.23 -6.13 3.92
C VAL A 30 -6.82 -5.53 3.85
N MET A 31 -6.02 -5.90 2.84
CA MET A 31 -4.69 -5.33 2.65
C MET A 31 -4.73 -3.82 2.40
N LEU A 32 -5.66 -3.35 1.54
CA LEU A 32 -5.81 -1.93 1.24
C LEU A 32 -6.18 -1.12 2.50
N THR A 33 -7.13 -1.61 3.30
CA THR A 33 -7.54 -0.91 4.52
C THR A 33 -6.45 -0.91 5.59
N ALA A 34 -5.69 -2.00 5.71
CA ALA A 34 -4.54 -2.06 6.61
C ALA A 34 -3.46 -1.05 6.22
N GLU A 35 -3.17 -0.89 4.93
CA GLU A 35 -2.18 0.06 4.44
C GLU A 35 -2.64 1.52 4.57
N LEU A 36 -3.91 1.83 4.28
CA LEU A 36 -4.46 3.17 4.50
C LEU A 36 -4.37 3.58 5.98
N ARG A 37 -4.70 2.66 6.90
CA ARG A 37 -4.53 2.88 8.34
C ARG A 37 -3.07 3.06 8.72
N HIS A 38 -2.18 2.31 8.07
CA HIS A 38 -0.76 2.43 8.34
C HIS A 38 -0.20 3.79 7.94
N HIS A 39 -0.53 4.30 6.74
CA HIS A 39 -0.13 5.64 6.32
C HIS A 39 -0.71 6.73 7.23
N ALA A 40 -2.00 6.62 7.60
CA ALA A 40 -2.63 7.55 8.54
C ALA A 40 -1.89 7.57 9.89
N ASN A 41 -1.60 6.40 10.45
CA ASN A 41 -0.94 6.27 11.73
C ASN A 41 0.52 6.75 11.68
N ALA A 42 1.25 6.47 10.60
CA ALA A 42 2.64 6.87 10.44
C ALA A 42 2.80 8.40 10.35
N ILE A 43 1.86 9.08 9.70
CA ILE A 43 1.84 10.55 9.64
C ILE A 43 1.48 11.13 11.01
N ALA A 44 0.54 10.50 11.73
CA ALA A 44 0.10 10.96 13.04
C ALA A 44 1.08 10.65 14.19
N SER A 45 1.91 9.61 14.09
CA SER A 45 2.78 9.14 15.17
C SER A 45 3.98 10.04 15.46
N GLY A 46 4.17 11.11 14.70
CA GLY A 46 5.31 12.01 14.88
C GLY A 46 6.66 11.37 14.51
N SER A 47 6.65 10.22 13.82
CA SER A 47 7.86 9.50 13.45
C SER A 47 8.84 10.41 12.67
N PRO A 48 10.17 10.23 12.83
CA PRO A 48 11.16 11.06 12.15
C PRO A 48 11.24 10.79 10.65
N LEU A 49 10.75 9.61 10.23
CA LEU A 49 10.75 9.13 8.87
C LEU A 49 9.49 8.30 8.61
N ILE A 50 8.90 8.46 7.43
CA ILE A 50 7.79 7.65 6.91
C ILE A 50 8.10 7.18 5.49
N ILE A 51 7.42 6.13 5.07
CA ILE A 51 7.56 5.58 3.72
C ILE A 51 6.19 5.59 3.06
N ILE A 52 6.14 6.19 1.87
CA ILE A 52 4.95 6.23 1.02
C ILE A 52 5.20 5.30 -0.16
N SER A 53 4.38 4.25 -0.30
CA SER A 53 4.51 3.27 -1.37
C SER A 53 3.41 3.50 -2.40
N SER A 54 3.79 3.75 -3.65
CA SER A 54 2.85 3.92 -4.76
C SER A 54 2.28 2.58 -5.26
N MET A 55 2.92 1.44 -4.95
CA MET A 55 2.44 0.12 -5.42
C MET A 55 1.09 -0.31 -4.84
N HIS A 56 0.75 0.12 -3.62
CA HIS A 56 -0.50 -0.32 -2.99
C HIS A 56 -1.70 0.53 -3.42
N THR A 57 -1.46 1.63 -4.13
CA THR A 57 -2.49 2.54 -4.61
C THR A 57 -3.27 2.02 -5.83
N TYR A 58 -2.78 0.95 -6.48
CA TYR A 58 -3.53 0.20 -7.50
C TYR A 58 -4.66 -0.65 -6.91
N GLY A 59 -4.66 -0.88 -5.60
CA GLY A 59 -5.59 -1.77 -4.89
C GLY A 59 -7.07 -1.52 -5.19
N PRO A 60 -7.59 -0.28 -5.13
CA PRO A 60 -9.01 0.00 -5.39
C PRO A 60 -9.46 -0.42 -6.79
N GLY A 61 -8.64 -0.15 -7.81
CA GLY A 61 -8.94 -0.51 -9.19
C GLY A 61 -8.91 -2.04 -9.40
N ILE A 62 -7.96 -2.74 -8.78
CA ILE A 62 -7.90 -4.20 -8.79
C ILE A 62 -9.12 -4.81 -8.12
N ILE A 63 -9.58 -4.27 -6.98
CA ILE A 63 -10.77 -4.76 -6.26
C ILE A 63 -12.00 -4.63 -7.15
N VAL A 64 -12.24 -3.46 -7.74
CA VAL A 64 -13.40 -3.22 -8.61
C VAL A 64 -13.34 -4.09 -9.86
N GLY A 65 -12.18 -4.17 -10.52
CA GLY A 65 -11.96 -4.97 -11.72
C GLY A 65 -12.10 -6.47 -11.46
N ALA A 66 -11.48 -7.00 -10.42
CA ALA A 66 -11.53 -8.42 -10.07
C ALA A 66 -12.95 -8.84 -9.65
N PHE A 67 -13.64 -8.02 -8.86
CA PHE A 67 -15.00 -8.31 -8.42
C PHE A 67 -16.00 -8.29 -9.58
N SER A 68 -15.95 -7.26 -10.44
CA SER A 68 -16.81 -7.18 -11.64
C SER A 68 -16.50 -8.30 -12.64
N GLY A 69 -15.23 -8.66 -12.82
CA GLY A 69 -14.81 -9.81 -13.64
C GLY A 69 -15.31 -11.15 -13.10
N ALA A 70 -15.28 -11.35 -11.78
CA ALA A 70 -15.80 -12.56 -11.14
C ALA A 70 -17.32 -12.70 -11.34
N LEU A 71 -18.06 -11.58 -11.24
CA LEU A 71 -19.49 -11.54 -11.51
C LEU A 71 -19.81 -11.79 -12.99
N LEU A 72 -19.02 -11.25 -13.92
CA LEU A 72 -19.15 -11.55 -15.35
C LEU A 72 -18.95 -13.04 -15.62
N PHE A 73 -17.94 -13.64 -15.01
CA PHE A 73 -17.65 -15.06 -15.16
C PHE A 73 -18.83 -15.91 -14.68
N LEU A 74 -19.41 -15.60 -13.51
CA LEU A 74 -20.62 -16.26 -13.02
C LEU A 74 -21.82 -16.07 -13.95
N LEU A 75 -22.03 -14.85 -14.44
CA LEU A 75 -23.12 -14.54 -15.36
C LEU A 75 -23.02 -15.39 -16.63
N TYR A 76 -21.82 -15.45 -17.23
CA TYR A 76 -21.54 -16.27 -18.41
C TYR A 76 -21.67 -17.76 -18.13
N PHE A 77 -21.26 -18.23 -16.95
CA PHE A 77 -21.45 -19.61 -16.53
C PHE A 77 -22.94 -19.97 -16.43
N MET A 78 -23.74 -19.15 -15.75
CA MET A 78 -25.19 -19.35 -15.61
C MET A 78 -25.90 -19.37 -16.97
N TYR A 79 -25.49 -18.48 -17.88
CA TYR A 79 -25.98 -18.46 -19.26
C TYR A 79 -25.66 -19.77 -20.00
N ARG A 80 -24.40 -20.20 -20.01
CA ARG A 80 -23.94 -21.36 -20.80
C ARG A 80 -24.43 -22.71 -20.26
N CYS A 81 -24.59 -22.82 -18.94
CA CYS A 81 -24.84 -24.10 -18.26
C CYS A 81 -26.29 -24.33 -17.86
N VAL A 82 -27.02 -23.25 -17.51
CA VAL A 82 -28.36 -23.35 -16.90
C VAL A 82 -29.43 -22.88 -17.86
N PHE A 83 -29.34 -21.63 -18.33
CA PHE A 83 -30.45 -21.03 -19.08
C PHE A 83 -30.39 -21.28 -20.59
N GLN A 84 -29.19 -21.34 -21.19
CA GLN A 84 -28.95 -21.52 -22.64
C GLN A 84 -29.78 -20.58 -23.54
N THR A 85 -30.32 -19.51 -22.98
CA THR A 85 -31.22 -18.55 -23.61
C THR A 85 -30.79 -17.15 -23.20
N GLU A 86 -30.61 -16.29 -24.20
CA GLU A 86 -30.25 -14.90 -23.97
C GLU A 86 -31.46 -14.13 -23.46
N THR A 87 -31.52 -13.91 -22.15
CA THR A 87 -32.53 -13.03 -21.58
C THR A 87 -32.09 -11.57 -21.68
N LEU A 88 -33.05 -10.64 -21.70
CA LEU A 88 -32.77 -9.20 -21.69
C LEU A 88 -31.99 -8.78 -20.43
N PHE A 89 -32.20 -9.49 -19.32
CA PHE A 89 -31.45 -9.33 -18.07
C PHE A 89 -29.97 -9.67 -18.22
N PHE A 90 -29.62 -10.72 -18.98
CA PHE A 90 -28.24 -11.09 -19.26
C PHE A 90 -27.51 -9.96 -19.99
N LYS A 91 -28.06 -9.46 -21.10
CA LYS A 91 -27.45 -8.37 -21.88
C LYS A 91 -27.26 -7.09 -21.06
N ARG A 92 -28.23 -6.76 -20.21
CA ARG A 92 -28.14 -5.58 -19.34
C ARG A 92 -27.07 -5.74 -18.27
N SER A 93 -27.03 -6.90 -17.60
CA SER A 93 -26.05 -7.20 -16.56
C SER A 93 -24.63 -7.28 -17.11
N GLU A 94 -24.45 -7.92 -18.27
CA GLU A 94 -23.19 -7.97 -18.98
C GLU A 94 -22.65 -6.58 -19.29
N LYS A 95 -23.47 -5.71 -19.89
CA LYS A 95 -23.07 -4.34 -20.22
C LYS A 95 -22.65 -3.54 -18.98
N ILE A 96 -23.39 -3.65 -17.88
CA ILE A 96 -23.07 -2.98 -16.62
C ILE A 96 -21.75 -3.50 -16.06
N LEU A 97 -21.58 -4.82 -15.98
CA LEU A 97 -20.37 -5.40 -15.41
C LEU A 97 -19.14 -5.20 -16.29
N ALA A 98 -19.29 -5.24 -17.63
CA ALA A 98 -18.23 -4.91 -18.57
C ALA A 98 -17.82 -3.43 -18.46
N SER A 99 -18.79 -2.53 -18.27
CA SER A 99 -18.52 -1.13 -17.97
C SER A 99 -17.78 -0.97 -16.63
N LEU A 100 -18.20 -1.68 -15.59
CA LEU A 100 -17.53 -1.65 -14.28
C LEU A 100 -16.10 -2.19 -14.35
N ALA A 101 -15.85 -3.27 -15.10
CA ALA A 101 -14.52 -3.80 -15.32
C ALA A 101 -13.62 -2.79 -16.04
N SER A 102 -14.18 -2.10 -17.05
CA SER A 102 -13.49 -1.03 -17.78
C SER A 102 -13.17 0.17 -16.87
N ILE A 103 -14.12 0.58 -16.02
CA ILE A 103 -13.91 1.62 -15.02
C ILE A 103 -12.83 1.19 -14.02
N GLY A 104 -12.86 -0.06 -13.55
CA GLY A 104 -11.85 -0.63 -12.67
C GLY A 104 -10.44 -0.48 -13.28
N LEU A 105 -10.30 -0.79 -14.57
CA LEU A 105 -9.03 -0.61 -15.30
C LEU A 105 -8.59 0.87 -15.30
N VAL A 106 -9.49 1.80 -15.58
CA VAL A 106 -9.16 3.25 -15.54
C VAL A 106 -8.76 3.68 -14.14
N VAL A 107 -9.44 3.20 -13.10
CA VAL A 107 -9.14 3.49 -11.69
C VAL A 107 -7.77 2.94 -11.27
N ILE A 108 -7.30 1.83 -11.84
CA ILE A 108 -5.92 1.35 -11.61
C ILE A 108 -4.92 2.44 -11.99
N PHE A 109 -5.05 3.03 -13.18
CA PHE A 109 -4.11 4.04 -13.66
C PHE A 109 -4.30 5.40 -13.00
N VAL A 110 -5.53 5.90 -12.92
CA VAL A 110 -5.80 7.27 -12.43
C VAL A 110 -5.83 7.31 -10.90
N GLY A 111 -6.43 6.29 -10.27
CA GLY A 111 -6.59 6.22 -8.82
C GLY A 111 -5.25 6.13 -8.10
N SER A 112 -4.25 5.46 -8.68
CA SER A 112 -2.92 5.35 -8.09
C SER A 112 -2.26 6.71 -7.89
N HIS A 113 -2.32 7.57 -8.90
CA HIS A 113 -1.80 8.93 -8.85
C HIS A 113 -2.54 9.80 -7.83
N LEU A 114 -3.87 9.74 -7.79
CA LEU A 114 -4.67 10.53 -6.85
C LEU A 114 -4.40 10.14 -5.39
N ILE A 115 -4.34 8.84 -5.09
CA ILE A 115 -4.09 8.36 -3.73
C ILE A 115 -2.67 8.70 -3.30
N THR A 116 -1.69 8.50 -4.19
CA THR A 116 -0.29 8.87 -3.89
C THR A 116 -0.17 10.36 -3.61
N SER A 117 -0.77 11.20 -4.47
CA SER A 117 -0.77 12.66 -4.30
C SER A 117 -1.46 13.09 -3.00
N HIS A 118 -2.57 12.45 -2.62
CA HIS A 118 -3.25 12.72 -1.35
C HIS A 118 -2.33 12.48 -0.15
N TRP A 119 -1.62 11.35 -0.12
CA TRP A 119 -0.71 11.02 0.97
C TRP A 119 0.54 11.88 1.00
N GLN A 120 1.10 12.21 -0.16
CA GLN A 120 2.22 13.16 -0.28
C GLN A 120 1.82 14.55 0.26
N SER A 121 0.65 15.05 -0.14
CA SER A 121 0.13 16.33 0.39
C SER A 121 -0.09 16.28 1.90
N LYS A 122 -0.63 15.17 2.42
CA LYS A 122 -0.77 14.99 3.88
C LYS A 122 0.57 14.95 4.61
N ALA A 123 1.58 14.29 4.05
CA ALA A 123 2.92 14.25 4.61
C ALA A 123 3.57 15.65 4.63
N ASP A 124 3.46 16.38 3.53
CA ASP A 124 3.97 17.76 3.41
C ASP A 124 3.32 18.69 4.45
N THR A 125 1.98 18.66 4.57
CA THR A 125 1.27 19.44 5.61
C THR A 125 1.64 19.04 7.04
N ALA A 126 2.16 17.83 7.25
CA ALA A 126 2.63 17.36 8.55
C ALA A 126 4.12 17.69 8.81
N GLY A 127 4.76 18.42 7.88
CA GLY A 127 6.14 18.89 7.98
C GLY A 127 7.18 17.85 7.59
N PHE A 128 6.82 16.86 6.76
CA PHE A 128 7.77 15.94 6.18
C PHE A 128 8.24 16.45 4.82
N VAL A 129 9.52 16.26 4.51
CA VAL A 129 10.13 16.56 3.21
C VAL A 129 10.53 15.27 2.49
N PRO A 130 10.37 15.19 1.15
CA PRO A 130 10.75 14.02 0.39
C PRO A 130 12.27 13.93 0.27
N CYS A 131 12.84 12.75 0.53
CA CYS A 131 14.24 12.50 0.23
C CYS A 131 14.46 12.34 -1.29
N PRO A 132 15.59 12.81 -1.84
CA PRO A 132 15.91 12.59 -3.24
C PRO A 132 15.93 11.09 -3.56
N ALA A 133 15.42 10.72 -4.73
CA ALA A 133 15.33 9.32 -5.13
C ALA A 133 16.69 8.61 -5.02
N MET A 134 16.68 7.33 -4.64
CA MET A 134 17.87 6.46 -4.52
C MET A 134 18.88 6.82 -3.41
N THR A 135 18.64 7.85 -2.60
CA THR A 135 19.53 8.22 -1.48
C THR A 135 19.44 7.22 -0.34
N LEU A 136 18.24 6.98 0.19
CA LEU A 136 17.98 6.00 1.26
C LEU A 136 17.58 4.63 0.70
N LEU A 137 16.64 4.57 -0.24
CA LEU A 137 16.18 3.32 -0.87
C LEU A 137 16.65 3.25 -2.31
N SER A 138 17.82 2.66 -2.55
CA SER A 138 18.38 2.54 -3.90
C SER A 138 17.84 1.34 -4.71
N ASN A 139 16.93 0.52 -4.14
CA ASN A 139 16.43 -0.70 -4.79
C ASN A 139 14.91 -0.71 -4.98
N ARG A 140 14.24 0.44 -4.77
CA ARG A 140 12.78 0.55 -4.81
C ARG A 140 12.39 1.84 -5.53
N VAL A 141 11.82 1.70 -6.73
CA VAL A 141 11.34 2.84 -7.53
C VAL A 141 9.92 3.26 -7.13
N THR A 142 9.17 2.36 -6.50
CA THR A 142 7.76 2.56 -6.14
C THR A 142 7.56 2.98 -4.69
N MET A 143 8.63 3.37 -4.01
CA MET A 143 8.61 3.80 -2.61
C MET A 143 9.38 5.11 -2.49
N GLU A 144 8.78 6.06 -1.80
CA GLU A 144 9.37 7.34 -1.46
C GLU A 144 9.54 7.43 0.04
N VAL A 145 10.70 7.94 0.44
CA VAL A 145 10.99 8.19 1.85
C VAL A 145 10.79 9.66 2.14
N TRP A 146 10.07 9.94 3.22
CA TRP A 146 9.75 11.27 3.68
C TRP A 146 10.28 11.43 5.10
N VAL A 147 11.03 12.50 5.37
CA VAL A 147 11.72 12.73 6.65
C VAL A 147 11.34 14.08 7.24
N ARG A 148 11.44 14.24 8.55
CA ARG A 148 11.24 15.57 9.19
C ARG A 148 12.46 16.49 9.08
N ASP A 149 13.65 15.90 9.04
CA ASP A 149 14.91 16.60 8.90
C ASP A 149 15.62 16.09 7.65
N GLU A 150 15.89 16.98 6.70
CA GLU A 150 16.55 16.65 5.44
C GLU A 150 17.94 16.02 5.65
N ALA A 151 18.63 16.33 6.75
CA ALA A 151 19.92 15.72 7.07
C ALA A 151 19.83 14.19 7.21
N LEU A 152 18.67 13.65 7.58
CA LEU A 152 18.43 12.20 7.68
C LEU A 152 18.52 11.49 6.33
N CYS A 153 18.25 12.18 5.22
CA CYS A 153 18.34 11.59 3.89
C CYS A 153 19.77 11.16 3.53
N TYR A 154 20.78 11.79 4.16
CA TYR A 154 22.19 11.57 3.88
C TYR A 154 22.93 10.82 5.01
N ASP A 155 22.22 10.43 6.09
CA ASP A 155 22.81 9.66 7.18
C ASP A 155 23.06 8.20 6.73
N GLY A 156 24.33 7.82 6.66
CA GLY A 156 24.76 6.49 6.24
C GLY A 156 24.30 5.36 7.17
N ASP A 157 24.10 5.64 8.47
CA ASP A 157 23.59 4.65 9.42
C ASP A 157 22.09 4.42 9.21
N VAL A 158 21.33 5.49 8.98
CA VAL A 158 19.90 5.39 8.62
C VAL A 158 19.75 4.60 7.33
N ARG A 159 20.57 4.88 6.32
CA ARG A 159 20.59 4.10 5.06
C ARG A 159 20.93 2.63 5.28
N ARG A 160 21.83 2.30 6.22
CA ARG A 160 22.20 0.91 6.52
C ARG A 160 21.05 0.13 7.17
N ILE A 161 20.25 0.79 8.01
CA ILE A 161 19.07 0.19 8.66
C ILE A 161 17.93 0.07 7.64
N LEU A 162 17.70 1.11 6.84
CA LEU A 162 16.56 1.23 5.93
C LEU A 162 16.85 0.61 4.55
N ARG A 163 17.04 -0.72 4.49
CA ARG A 163 17.41 -1.41 3.24
C ARG A 163 16.20 -1.75 2.36
N ARG A 164 15.07 -2.11 2.96
CA ARG A 164 13.88 -2.61 2.26
C ARG A 164 12.69 -1.65 2.33
N GLY A 165 12.70 -0.75 3.32
CA GLY A 165 11.59 0.14 3.62
C GLY A 165 10.46 -0.54 4.37
N THR A 166 10.76 -1.50 5.25
CA THR A 166 9.73 -2.21 6.02
C THR A 166 9.35 -1.43 7.28
N LYS A 167 8.19 -1.75 7.85
CA LYS A 167 7.69 -1.15 9.10
C LYS A 167 8.68 -1.35 10.25
N ASP A 168 9.30 -2.53 10.31
CA ASP A 168 10.29 -2.86 11.33
C ASP A 168 11.54 -1.99 11.19
N GLU A 169 12.04 -1.80 9.96
CA GLU A 169 13.19 -0.93 9.69
C GLU A 169 12.87 0.53 10.06
N THR A 170 11.69 1.04 9.72
CA THR A 170 11.30 2.41 10.12
C THR A 170 11.23 2.58 11.63
N THR A 171 10.79 1.54 12.35
CA THR A 171 10.74 1.53 13.82
C THR A 171 12.14 1.48 14.42
N GLN A 172 13.04 0.68 13.84
CA GLN A 172 14.44 0.61 14.26
C GLN A 172 15.17 1.95 14.04
N VAL A 173 14.92 2.64 12.92
CA VAL A 173 15.44 3.98 12.68
C VAL A 173 14.95 4.95 13.75
N ALA A 174 13.65 4.95 14.06
CA ALA A 174 13.10 5.82 15.09
C ALA A 174 13.74 5.56 16.47
N GLN A 175 13.94 4.29 16.83
CA GLN A 175 14.64 3.91 18.07
C GLN A 175 16.10 4.37 18.06
N TYR A 176 16.85 4.11 16.98
CA TYR A 176 18.23 4.54 16.83
C TYR A 176 18.38 6.06 16.99
N LEU A 177 17.53 6.84 16.33
CA LEU A 177 17.55 8.31 16.42
C LEU A 177 17.24 8.80 17.84
N SER A 178 16.27 8.17 18.52
CA SER A 178 15.94 8.54 19.92
C SER A 178 17.09 8.28 20.89
N VAL A 179 17.91 7.24 20.66
CA VAL A 179 19.09 6.93 21.47
C VAL A 179 20.22 7.91 21.14
N LYS A 180 20.45 8.19 19.86
CA LYS A 180 21.47 9.14 19.38
C LYS A 180 21.24 10.54 19.97
N GLU A 181 19.99 11.00 19.98
CA GLU A 181 19.61 12.29 20.54
C GLU A 181 19.89 12.35 22.06
N LYS A 182 19.48 11.33 22.81
CA LYS A 182 19.76 11.24 24.27
C LYS A 182 21.26 11.25 24.57
N GLN A 183 22.06 10.54 23.77
CA GLN A 183 23.51 10.52 23.91
C GLN A 183 24.14 11.89 23.63
N GLN A 184 23.68 12.60 22.59
CA GLN A 184 24.15 13.95 22.28
C GLN A 184 23.79 14.95 23.38
N GLN A 185 22.56 14.88 23.91
CA GLN A 185 22.14 15.74 25.02
C GLN A 185 22.96 15.46 26.29
N ALA A 186 23.25 14.19 26.60
CA ALA A 186 24.12 13.84 27.72
C ALA A 186 25.53 14.41 27.54
N ARG A 187 26.14 14.23 26.35
CA ARG A 187 27.47 14.80 26.03
C ARG A 187 27.50 16.33 26.18
N GLN A 188 26.47 17.03 25.70
CA GLN A 188 26.39 18.49 25.86
C GLN A 188 26.28 18.93 27.32
N LYS A 189 25.54 18.17 28.16
CA LYS A 189 25.46 18.44 29.60
C LYS A 189 26.82 18.26 30.29
N PHE A 190 27.56 17.20 29.96
CA PHE A 190 28.92 16.99 30.47
C PHE A 190 29.86 18.12 30.07
N LEU A 191 29.88 18.51 28.78
CA LEU A 191 30.73 19.61 28.30
C LEU A 191 30.42 20.94 29.01
N LYS A 192 29.14 21.25 29.23
CA LYS A 192 28.73 22.46 29.97
C LYS A 192 29.17 22.45 31.44
N GLN A 193 29.20 21.28 32.08
CA GLN A 193 29.67 21.12 33.46
C GLN A 193 31.19 21.24 33.61
N GLU A 194 31.96 20.87 32.58
CA GLU A 194 33.43 20.99 32.59
C GLU A 194 33.92 22.43 32.30
N THR A 195 33.20 23.21 31.49
CA THR A 195 33.55 24.61 31.19
C THR A 195 33.74 25.55 32.41
N PRO A 196 32.91 25.53 33.48
CA PRO A 196 33.13 26.40 34.64
C PRO A 196 34.35 26.03 35.49
N SER A 197 34.88 24.81 35.39
CA SER A 197 36.05 24.37 36.16
C SER A 197 37.38 24.82 35.52
N LYS A 198 37.41 25.03 34.20
CA LYS A 198 38.62 25.44 33.46
C LYS A 198 38.91 26.94 33.50
N ASN A 199 37.93 27.78 33.86
CA ASN A 199 38.06 29.25 33.99
C ASN A 199 38.38 29.72 35.43
N ARG A 200 38.65 28.80 36.38
CA ARG A 200 39.03 29.11 37.77
C ARG A 200 40.47 28.69 38.12
N GLY A 201 41.31 28.43 37.12
CA GLY A 201 42.75 28.18 37.28
C GLY A 201 43.55 29.39 36.90
#